data_AF-A0A8S4FTW8-F1
#
_entry.id   AF-A0A8S4FTW8-F1
#
_cell.length_a   1.000
_cell.length_b   1.000
_cell.length_c   1.000
_cell.angle_alpha   90.00
_cell.angle_beta   90.00
_cell.angle_gamma   90.00
#
_symmetry.space_group_name_H-M   'P 1'
#
loop_
_entity.id
_entity.type
_entity.pdbx_description
1 polymer ?
#
loop_
_entity_poly.entity_id
_entity_poly.type
_entity_poly.pdbx_seq_one_letter_code
_entity_poly.pdbx_strand_id
1 'polypeptide(L)' 'MFSNKLMYQLLSQTNKIQDKDGLSTLQYELLEVTHRRLYTHILTNIDERS' A
#
# COMPACT_ATOMS: atom_id res chain seq x y z
N MET A 1 -11.86 -19.61 -7.20
CA MET A 1 -12.57 -19.65 -5.90
C MET A 1 -11.52 -19.85 -4.83
N PHE A 2 -11.26 -18.86 -3.96
CA PHE A 2 -10.29 -19.03 -2.87
C PHE A 2 -10.80 -20.15 -1.94
N SER A 3 -9.93 -21.08 -1.55
CA SER A 3 -10.33 -22.11 -0.58
C SER A 3 -10.64 -21.46 0.76
N ASN A 4 -11.61 -21.99 1.50
CA ASN A 4 -11.96 -21.47 2.83
C ASN A 4 -10.74 -21.33 3.75
N LYS A 5 -9.75 -22.22 3.61
CA LYS A 5 -8.49 -22.18 4.37
C LYS A 5 -7.68 -20.90 4.09
N LEU A 6 -7.54 -20.52 2.82
CA LEU A 6 -6.79 -19.32 2.43
C LEU A 6 -7.50 -18.04 2.90
N MET A 7 -8.83 -18.01 2.86
CA MET A 7 -9.62 -16.90 3.39
C MET A 7 -9.38 -16.69 4.90
N TYR A 8 -9.46 -17.77 5.71
CA TYR A 8 -9.22 -17.66 7.15
C TYR A 8 -7.78 -17.29 7.49
N GLN A 9 -6.81 -17.76 6.69
CA GLN A 9 -5.41 -17.37 6.84
C GLN A 9 -5.22 -15.87 6.60
N LEU A 10 -5.75 -15.33 5.50
CA LEU A 10 -5.68 -13.90 5.19
C LEU A 10 -6.35 -13.07 6.29
N LEU A 11 -7.58 -13.43 6.71
CA LEU A 11 -8.28 -12.76 7.81
C LEU A 11 -7.43 -12.74 9.10
N SER A 12 -6.83 -13.87 9.46
CA SER A 12 -6.00 -13.95 10.66
C SER A 12 -4.73 -13.12 10.57
N GLN A 13 -4.16 -12.96 9.37
CA GLN A 13 -2.99 -12.13 9.13
C GLN A 13 -3.36 -10.64 9.14
N THR A 14 -4.40 -10.25 8.39
CA THR A 14 -4.92 -8.87 8.36
C THR A 14 -5.23 -8.37 9.77
N ASN A 15 -5.96 -9.16 10.58
CA ASN A 15 -6.27 -8.78 11.97
C ASN A 15 -5.03 -8.54 12.84
N LYS A 16 -3.89 -9.17 12.53
CA LYS A 16 -2.65 -8.99 13.30
C LYS A 16 -1.85 -7.76 12.88
N ILE A 17 -1.96 -7.36 11.62
CA ILE A 17 -1.10 -6.33 11.03
C ILE A 17 -1.83 -5.02 10.73
N GLN A 18 -3.17 -5.00 10.67
CA GLN A 18 -3.96 -3.83 10.26
C GLN A 18 -3.68 -2.56 11.08
N ASP A 19 -3.39 -2.69 12.38
CA ASP A 19 -3.10 -1.55 13.27
C ASP A 19 -1.62 -1.11 13.19
N LYS A 20 -0.78 -1.92 12.54
CA LYS A 20 0.68 -1.76 12.48
C LYS A 20 1.21 -1.45 11.08
N ASP A 21 0.40 -1.70 10.05
CA ASP A 21 0.77 -1.54 8.65
C ASP A 21 -0.38 -0.91 7.87
N GLY A 22 -0.13 0.25 7.27
CA GLY A 22 -1.12 1.02 6.55
C GLY A 22 -0.71 2.49 6.37
N LEU A 23 -1.68 3.40 6.40
CA LEU A 23 -1.42 4.83 6.15
C LEU A 23 -0.51 5.47 7.20
N SER A 24 -0.56 5.01 8.45
CA SER A 24 0.26 5.52 9.55
C SER A 24 1.75 5.18 9.40
N THR A 25 2.07 4.14 8.64
CA THR A 25 3.45 3.67 8.41
C THR A 25 3.90 3.88 6.96
N LEU A 26 3.05 4.44 6.10
CA LEU A 26 3.36 4.68 4.69
C LEU A 26 4.52 5.68 4.56
N GLN A 27 5.62 5.23 4.00
CA GLN A 27 6.78 6.05 3.67
C GLN A 27 6.96 6.07 2.15
N TYR A 28 7.14 7.26 1.60
CA TYR A 28 7.44 7.46 0.19
C TYR A 28 8.17 8.80 0.01
N GLU A 29 8.90 8.92 -1.09
CA GLU A 29 9.50 10.18 -1.52
C GLU A 29 8.82 10.66 -2.81
N LEU A 30 8.33 11.89 -2.79
CA LEU A 30 7.71 12.49 -3.98
C LEU A 30 8.82 12.95 -4.94
N LEU A 31 8.83 12.36 -6.14
CA LEU A 31 9.82 12.67 -7.17
C LEU A 31 9.31 13.73 -8.15
N GLU A 32 8.07 13.58 -8.63
CA GLU A 32 7.49 14.50 -9.62
C GLU A 32 5.96 14.58 -9.52
N VAL A 33 5.41 15.77 -9.77
CA VAL A 33 3.97 15.99 -9.99
C VAL A 33 3.75 16.65 -11.34
N THR A 34 3.12 15.92 -12.27
CA THR A 34 2.80 16.43 -13.62
C THR A 34 1.30 16.61 -13.79
N HIS A 35 0.85 17.84 -14.01
CA HIS A 35 -0.55 18.12 -14.33
C HIS A 35 -0.78 17.95 -15.83
N ARG A 36 -1.72 17.09 -16.21
CA ARG A 36 -2.18 16.92 -17.58
C ARG A 36 -3.65 17.27 -17.69
N ARG A 37 -4.11 17.46 -18.93
CA ARG A 37 -5.49 17.88 -19.21
C ARG A 37 -6.56 16.98 -18.56
N LEU A 38 -6.28 15.68 -18.39
CA LEU A 38 -7.26 14.69 -17.95
C LEU A 38 -6.89 13.98 -16.63
N TYR A 39 -5.69 14.20 -16.10
CA TYR A 39 -5.24 13.59 -14.84
C TYR A 39 -4.00 14.30 -14.29
N THR A 40 -3.69 14.04 -13.04
CA THR A 40 -2.40 14.39 -12.42
C THR A 40 -1.57 13.14 -12.26
N HIS A 41 -0.35 13.15 -12.79
CA HIS A 41 0.62 12.09 -12.60
C HIS A 41 1.44 12.39 -11.34
N ILE A 42 1.50 11.45 -10.40
CA ILE A 42 2.34 11.56 -9.20
C ILE A 42 3.35 10.42 -9.28
N LEU A 43 4.63 10.78 -9.39
CA LEU A 43 5.74 9.84 -9.41
C LEU A 43 6.39 9.83 -8.01
N THR A 44 6.46 8.65 -7.38
CA THR A 44 6.99 8.49 -6.02
C THR A 44 7.97 7.32 -5.95
N ASN A 45 9.03 7.45 -5.16
CA ASN A 45 9.84 6.32 -4.71
C ASN A 45 9.19 5.71 -3.45
N ILE A 46 8.96 4.39 -3.47
CA ILE A 46 8.37 3.62 -2.37
C ILE A 46 9.35 2.57 -1.79
N ASP A 47 10.60 2.58 -2.24
CA ASP A 47 11.61 1.66 -1.74
C ASP A 47 11.93 1.97 -0.27
N GLU A 48 12.10 0.91 0.53
CA GLU A 48 12.51 1.04 1.93
C GLU A 48 13.88 1.71 2.00
N ARG A 49 13.97 2.84 2.72
CA ARG A 49 15.27 3.43 3.05
C ARG A 49 15.98 2.49 4.02
N SER A 50 17.08 1.88 3.56
CA SER A 50 17.94 0.97 4.34
C SER A 50 18.54 1.62 5.58
#